data_AF-A0A7S0AKI3-F1
#
_entry.id   AF-A0A7S0AKI3-F1
#
_cell.length_a   1.000
_cell.length_b   1.000
_cell.length_c   1.000
_cell.angle_alpha   90.00
_cell.angle_beta   90.00
_cell.angle_gamma   90.00
#
_symmetry.space_group_name_H-M   'P 1'
#
loop_
_entity.id
_entity.type
_entity.pdbx_description
1 polymer ?
#
loop_
_entity_poly.entity_id
_entity_poly.type
_entity_poly.pdbx_seq_one_letter_code
_entity_poly.pdbx_strand_id
1 'polypeptide(L)'
;LAQLDGLVGRGGLAAIGARGLPQVRALQEAAAGNGQKMLWWLLGAISWILGREWVQTRPGLWLAGPGVVLALVSLLLCLVPGPCPWWAALVQSASLAAGSLLYRALFYAGSEFTLLQWDALLNEAGFWGAILAAVQPSRACSAIIIAVFRLMALKLMWLSGFGKLASRDPHWAAGTAMDFHFLTQPLPSPLSAHAHWLMRRCPPLSRACSAAGVLGEILAPALTLTAVWWARAAGSAFAVGLLLCIAATGNYGFFHV
;
A
#
# COMPACT_ATOMS: atom_id res chain seq x y z
N LEU A 1 14.59 -3.04 -13.80
CA LEU A 1 13.40 -3.90 -13.59
C LEU A 1 13.13 -4.63 -14.90
N ALA A 2 13.25 -5.96 -14.91
CA ALA A 2 12.88 -6.75 -16.09
C ALA A 2 11.34 -6.73 -16.20
N GLN A 3 10.83 -6.45 -17.41
CA GLN A 3 9.40 -6.56 -17.69
C GLN A 3 8.99 -8.03 -17.52
N LEU A 4 7.81 -8.30 -16.93
CA LEU A 4 7.24 -9.64 -16.97
C LEU A 4 7.10 -10.08 -18.43
N ASP A 5 7.62 -11.28 -18.73
CA ASP A 5 7.63 -11.80 -20.09
C ASP A 5 6.22 -11.79 -20.68
N GLY A 6 6.04 -11.12 -21.81
CA GLY A 6 4.73 -11.04 -22.49
C GLY A 6 3.73 -10.03 -21.92
N LEU A 7 4.06 -9.26 -20.87
CA LEU A 7 3.19 -8.21 -20.31
C LEU A 7 2.95 -7.06 -21.29
N VAL A 8 3.97 -6.67 -22.07
CA VAL A 8 3.89 -5.69 -23.15
C VAL A 8 4.22 -6.40 -24.46
N GLY A 9 3.24 -6.44 -25.36
CA GLY A 9 3.39 -7.00 -26.70
C GLY A 9 3.37 -5.90 -27.78
N ARG A 10 3.43 -6.31 -29.05
CA ARG A 10 3.40 -5.39 -30.20
C ARG A 10 2.14 -4.49 -30.28
N GLY A 11 1.08 -4.82 -29.53
CA GLY A 11 -0.17 -4.05 -29.45
C GLY A 11 -0.38 -3.29 -28.13
N GLY A 12 0.66 -3.13 -27.30
CA GLY A 12 0.56 -2.50 -25.98
C GLY A 12 0.51 -3.52 -24.83
N LEU A 13 -0.02 -3.10 -23.67
CA LEU A 13 -0.24 -3.99 -22.52
C LEU A 13 -1.12 -5.16 -22.93
N ALA A 14 -0.59 -6.38 -22.82
CA ALA A 14 -1.36 -7.58 -23.08
C ALA A 14 -2.48 -7.67 -22.04
N ALA A 15 -3.74 -7.77 -22.49
CA ALA A 15 -4.84 -8.00 -21.58
C ALA A 15 -4.58 -9.28 -20.77
N ILE A 16 -4.74 -9.18 -19.44
CA ILE A 16 -4.52 -10.27 -18.47
C ILE A 16 -5.19 -11.59 -18.91
N GLY A 17 -6.31 -11.50 -19.65
CA GLY A 17 -7.10 -12.64 -20.09
C GLY A 17 -6.48 -13.57 -21.15
N ALA A 18 -5.59 -13.10 -22.03
CA ALA A 18 -5.13 -13.94 -23.16
C ALA A 18 -3.78 -14.66 -22.92
N ARG A 19 -2.90 -14.09 -22.10
CA ARG A 19 -1.57 -14.66 -21.78
C ARG A 19 -1.15 -14.55 -20.31
N GLY A 20 -1.82 -13.70 -19.52
CA GLY A 20 -1.53 -13.51 -18.09
C GLY A 20 -2.10 -14.62 -17.21
N LEU A 21 -3.26 -15.18 -17.53
CA LEU A 21 -3.88 -16.27 -16.75
C LEU A 21 -2.99 -17.52 -16.58
N PRO A 22 -2.28 -18.02 -17.61
CA PRO A 22 -1.33 -19.13 -17.44
C PRO A 22 -0.11 -18.77 -16.59
N GLN A 23 0.40 -17.54 -16.67
CA GLN A 23 1.52 -17.07 -15.85
C GLN A 23 1.12 -16.87 -14.39
N VAL A 24 -0.07 -16.31 -14.15
CA VAL A 24 -0.69 -16.25 -12.83
C VAL A 24 -0.89 -17.68 -12.29
N ARG A 25 -1.35 -18.64 -13.11
CA ARG A 25 -1.43 -20.05 -12.69
C ARG A 25 -0.07 -20.66 -12.37
N ALA A 26 0.96 -20.42 -13.17
CA ALA A 26 2.31 -20.91 -12.89
C ALA A 26 2.89 -20.31 -11.60
N LEU A 27 2.64 -19.02 -11.34
CA LEU A 27 3.02 -18.35 -10.09
C LEU A 27 2.19 -18.85 -8.90
N GLN A 28 0.91 -19.16 -9.10
CA GLN A 28 0.04 -19.80 -8.10
C GLN A 28 0.52 -21.21 -7.75
N GLU A 29 0.91 -22.01 -8.75
CA GLU A 29 1.48 -23.34 -8.58
C GLU A 29 2.84 -23.30 -7.88
N ALA A 30 3.70 -22.32 -8.20
CA ALA A 30 4.97 -22.10 -7.52
C ALA A 30 4.78 -21.63 -6.07
N ALA A 31 3.80 -20.77 -5.79
CA ALA A 31 3.49 -20.28 -4.45
C ALA A 31 2.85 -21.36 -3.55
N ALA A 32 2.15 -22.34 -4.13
CA ALA A 32 1.57 -23.47 -3.40
C ALA A 32 2.61 -24.38 -2.70
N GLY A 33 3.88 -24.34 -3.13
CA GLY A 33 4.99 -25.09 -2.54
C GLY A 33 5.48 -24.54 -1.19
N ASN A 34 5.35 -23.23 -0.95
CA ASN A 34 5.95 -22.56 0.20
C ASN A 34 4.89 -22.14 1.24
N GLY A 35 4.51 -23.04 2.15
CA GLY A 35 3.79 -22.72 3.40
C GLY A 35 2.37 -22.09 3.27
N GLN A 36 1.88 -21.81 2.07
CA GLN A 36 0.61 -21.10 1.83
C GLN A 36 -0.61 -22.03 1.65
N LYS A 37 -0.46 -23.34 1.90
CA LYS A 37 -1.53 -24.34 1.74
C LYS A 37 -2.83 -23.96 2.44
N MET A 38 -2.74 -23.33 3.62
CA MET A 38 -3.91 -22.89 4.39
C MET A 38 -4.65 -21.71 3.74
N LEU A 39 -3.93 -20.80 3.08
CA LEU A 39 -4.53 -19.67 2.36
C LEU A 39 -5.27 -20.16 1.11
N TRP A 40 -4.68 -21.10 0.38
CA TRP A 40 -5.32 -21.73 -0.78
C TRP A 40 -6.52 -22.60 -0.37
N TRP A 41 -6.45 -23.25 0.79
CA TRP A 41 -7.60 -23.92 1.39
C TRP A 41 -8.72 -22.93 1.76
N LEU A 42 -8.41 -21.78 2.36
CA LEU A 42 -9.39 -20.74 2.70
C LEU A 42 -10.02 -20.14 1.45
N LEU A 43 -9.23 -19.79 0.44
CA LEU A 43 -9.71 -19.32 -0.86
C LEU A 43 -10.57 -20.38 -1.56
N GLY A 44 -10.16 -21.64 -1.49
CA GLY A 44 -10.91 -22.80 -1.98
C GLY A 44 -12.25 -22.98 -1.26
N ALA A 45 -12.26 -22.90 0.07
CA ALA A 45 -13.46 -23.02 0.90
C ALA A 45 -14.44 -21.86 0.65
N ILE A 46 -13.94 -20.62 0.55
CA ILE A 46 -14.74 -19.44 0.19
C ILE A 46 -15.33 -19.61 -1.22
N SER A 47 -14.55 -20.11 -2.18
CA SER A 47 -15.02 -20.36 -3.55
C SER A 47 -16.03 -21.50 -3.66
N TRP A 48 -15.95 -22.47 -2.75
CA TRP A 48 -16.86 -23.61 -2.68
C TRP A 48 -18.22 -23.21 -2.09
N ILE A 49 -18.23 -22.37 -1.05
CA ILE A 49 -19.46 -21.87 -0.40
C ILE A 49 -20.26 -20.93 -1.33
N LEU A 50 -19.59 -20.17 -2.20
CA LEU A 50 -20.21 -19.07 -2.94
C LEU A 50 -20.46 -19.33 -4.44
N GLY A 51 -20.16 -20.55 -4.93
CA GLY A 51 -20.41 -20.96 -6.31
C GLY A 51 -19.23 -20.71 -7.26
N ARG A 52 -18.88 -21.74 -8.03
CA ARG A 52 -17.62 -21.82 -8.81
C ARG A 52 -17.50 -20.86 -10.00
N GLU A 53 -18.62 -20.41 -10.59
CA GLU A 53 -18.61 -19.62 -11.83
C GLU A 53 -18.35 -18.11 -11.61
N TRP A 54 -18.77 -17.57 -10.46
CA TRP A 54 -18.65 -16.14 -10.15
C TRP A 54 -17.25 -15.74 -9.65
N VAL A 55 -16.57 -16.67 -8.96
CA VAL A 55 -15.18 -16.49 -8.47
C VAL A 55 -14.18 -16.47 -9.63
N GLN A 56 -14.45 -17.18 -10.72
CA GLN A 56 -13.59 -17.20 -11.90
C GLN A 56 -13.75 -15.97 -12.79
N THR A 57 -14.93 -15.36 -12.80
CA THR A 57 -15.26 -14.23 -13.70
C THR A 57 -14.90 -12.86 -13.12
N ARG A 58 -14.97 -12.66 -11.79
CA ARG A 58 -14.61 -11.38 -11.12
C ARG A 58 -14.03 -11.56 -9.70
N PRO A 59 -12.86 -12.21 -9.53
CA PRO A 59 -12.28 -12.49 -8.22
C PRO A 59 -12.00 -11.24 -7.37
N GLY A 60 -11.65 -10.10 -7.99
CA GLY A 60 -11.35 -8.85 -7.27
C GLY A 60 -12.56 -8.23 -6.56
N LEU A 61 -13.76 -8.34 -7.14
CA LEU A 61 -14.97 -7.71 -6.58
C LEU A 61 -15.45 -8.44 -5.30
N TRP A 62 -15.27 -9.76 -5.25
CA TRP A 62 -15.67 -10.61 -4.12
C TRP A 62 -14.70 -10.58 -2.95
N LEU A 63 -13.41 -10.35 -3.17
CA LEU A 63 -12.45 -10.19 -2.08
C LEU A 63 -12.46 -8.76 -1.53
N ALA A 64 -12.71 -7.77 -2.39
CA ALA A 64 -12.80 -6.37 -2.00
C ALA A 64 -14.11 -6.04 -1.25
N GLY A 65 -15.25 -6.56 -1.70
CA GLY A 65 -16.57 -6.23 -1.13
C GLY A 65 -16.71 -6.53 0.37
N PRO A 66 -16.49 -7.78 0.83
CA PRO A 66 -16.48 -8.12 2.24
C PRO A 66 -15.40 -7.36 3.03
N GLY A 67 -14.23 -7.12 2.42
CA GLY A 67 -13.19 -6.29 3.03
C GLY A 67 -13.68 -4.87 3.35
N VAL A 68 -14.41 -4.24 2.42
CA VAL A 68 -15.04 -2.92 2.63
C VAL A 68 -16.08 -2.98 3.76
N VAL A 69 -16.94 -4.00 3.78
CA VAL A 69 -17.94 -4.16 4.85
C VAL A 69 -17.25 -4.29 6.21
N LEU A 70 -16.20 -5.11 6.33
CA LEU A 70 -15.46 -5.29 7.57
C LEU A 70 -14.74 -4.01 8.01
N ALA A 71 -14.21 -3.22 7.07
CA ALA A 71 -13.63 -1.91 7.36
C ALA A 71 -14.68 -0.92 7.86
N LEU A 72 -15.87 -0.88 7.24
CA LEU A 72 -16.98 -0.04 7.68
C LEU A 72 -17.51 -0.44 9.07
N VAL A 73 -17.65 -1.73 9.35
CA VAL A 73 -17.99 -2.23 10.69
C VAL A 73 -16.97 -1.75 11.71
N SER A 74 -15.67 -1.92 11.41
CA SER A 74 -14.59 -1.48 12.30
C SER A 74 -14.61 0.03 12.54
N LEU A 75 -14.91 0.83 11.51
CA LEU A 75 -15.02 2.29 11.61
C LEU A 75 -16.25 2.70 12.44
N LEU A 76 -17.41 2.11 12.18
CA LEU A 76 -18.64 2.41 12.92
C LEU A 76 -18.49 2.09 14.41
N LEU A 77 -17.78 1.02 14.76
CA LEU A 77 -17.48 0.68 16.16
C LEU A 77 -16.59 1.72 16.84
N CYS A 78 -15.67 2.39 16.12
CA CYS A 78 -14.89 3.51 16.66
C CYS A 78 -15.75 4.75 16.97
N LEU A 79 -16.89 4.91 16.31
CA LEU A 79 -17.75 6.09 16.44
C LEU A 79 -18.78 5.96 17.56
N VAL A 80 -18.92 4.77 18.18
CA VAL A 80 -19.84 4.55 19.29
C VAL A 80 -19.34 5.30 20.53
N PRO A 81 -20.05 6.33 21.02
CA PRO A 81 -19.63 7.08 22.20
C PRO A 81 -19.81 6.24 23.47
N GLY A 82 -18.87 6.36 24.42
CA GLY A 82 -18.93 5.71 25.74
C GLY A 82 -17.87 4.61 25.93
N PRO A 83 -17.90 3.89 27.06
CA PRO A 83 -17.01 2.77 27.28
C PRO A 83 -17.30 1.65 26.27
N CYS A 84 -16.33 1.36 25.41
CA CYS A 84 -16.45 0.30 24.41
C CYS A 84 -16.66 -1.04 25.12
N PRO A 85 -17.80 -1.72 24.92
CA PRO A 85 -18.01 -3.02 25.54
C PRO A 85 -17.00 -4.03 24.97
N TRP A 86 -16.60 -5.01 25.79
CA TRP A 86 -15.58 -6.00 25.41
C TRP A 86 -15.90 -6.75 24.11
N TRP A 87 -17.18 -6.97 23.80
CA TRP A 87 -17.60 -7.63 22.56
C TRP A 87 -17.36 -6.74 21.33
N ALA A 88 -17.45 -5.41 21.45
CA ALA A 88 -17.20 -4.49 20.35
C ALA A 88 -15.71 -4.46 19.98
N ALA A 89 -14.83 -4.48 20.98
CA ALA A 89 -13.39 -4.68 20.79
C ALA A 89 -13.10 -6.03 20.09
N LEU A 90 -13.80 -7.10 20.49
CA LEU A 90 -13.67 -8.42 19.86
C LEU A 90 -14.12 -8.42 18.40
N VAL A 91 -15.28 -7.81 18.11
CA VAL A 91 -15.81 -7.69 16.74
C VAL A 91 -14.87 -6.85 15.89
N GLN A 92 -14.37 -5.72 16.41
CA GLN A 92 -13.42 -4.87 15.69
C GLN A 92 -12.12 -5.63 15.38
N SER A 93 -11.55 -6.31 16.37
CA SER A 93 -10.37 -7.16 16.19
C SER A 93 -10.60 -8.24 15.13
N ALA A 94 -11.73 -8.95 15.20
CA ALA A 94 -12.10 -9.99 14.24
C ALA A 94 -12.33 -9.41 12.83
N SER A 95 -12.95 -8.24 12.71
CA SER A 95 -13.18 -7.57 11.43
C SER A 95 -11.86 -7.13 10.78
N LEU A 96 -10.93 -6.56 11.55
CA LEU A 96 -9.60 -6.20 11.06
C LEU A 96 -8.77 -7.44 10.68
N ALA A 97 -8.86 -8.51 11.47
CA ALA A 97 -8.19 -9.77 11.17
C ALA A 97 -8.71 -10.40 9.87
N ALA A 98 -10.04 -10.49 9.74
CA ALA A 98 -10.68 -11.02 8.54
C ALA A 98 -10.36 -10.16 7.31
N GLY A 99 -10.44 -8.83 7.44
CA GLY A 99 -10.07 -7.90 6.37
C GLY A 99 -8.60 -8.04 5.94
N SER A 100 -7.70 -8.17 6.91
CA SER A 100 -6.27 -8.41 6.66
C SER A 100 -6.05 -9.74 5.93
N LEU A 101 -6.73 -10.82 6.32
CA LEU A 101 -6.60 -12.12 5.65
C LEU A 101 -7.15 -12.10 4.22
N LEU A 102 -8.30 -11.43 3.98
CA LEU A 102 -8.87 -11.27 2.64
C LEU A 102 -7.93 -10.47 1.74
N TYR A 103 -7.38 -9.38 2.25
CA TYR A 103 -6.44 -8.57 1.50
C TYR A 103 -5.10 -9.28 1.28
N ARG A 104 -4.63 -10.08 2.24
CA ARG A 104 -3.46 -10.95 2.09
C ARG A 104 -3.68 -12.01 1.01
N ALA A 105 -4.90 -12.48 0.83
CA ALA A 105 -5.26 -13.37 -0.27
C ALA A 105 -5.14 -12.65 -1.63
N LEU A 106 -5.62 -11.40 -1.73
CA LEU A 106 -5.42 -10.53 -2.90
C LEU A 106 -3.93 -10.22 -3.14
N PHE A 107 -3.16 -10.00 -2.08
CA PHE A 107 -1.73 -9.71 -2.13
C PHE A 107 -0.94 -10.83 -2.84
N TYR A 108 -1.20 -12.09 -2.49
CA TYR A 108 -0.53 -13.21 -3.16
C TYR A 108 -1.16 -13.56 -4.51
N ALA A 109 -2.49 -13.44 -4.66
CA ALA A 109 -3.14 -13.74 -5.92
C ALA A 109 -2.83 -12.71 -7.02
N GLY A 110 -2.65 -11.44 -6.65
CA GLY A 110 -2.29 -10.35 -7.55
C GLY A 110 -0.79 -10.26 -7.87
N SER A 111 0.06 -10.95 -7.09
CA SER A 111 1.49 -11.10 -7.33
C SER A 111 2.14 -9.74 -7.65
N GLU A 112 2.82 -9.59 -8.78
CA GLU A 112 3.57 -8.38 -9.15
C GLU A 112 2.72 -7.11 -9.20
N PHE A 113 1.40 -7.22 -9.30
CA PHE A 113 0.47 -6.08 -9.29
C PHE A 113 0.08 -5.61 -7.88
N THR A 114 0.24 -6.46 -6.86
CA THR A 114 -0.13 -6.18 -5.46
C THR A 114 1.03 -6.41 -4.49
N LEU A 115 2.25 -6.60 -4.98
CA LEU A 115 3.49 -6.71 -4.20
C LEU A 115 4.18 -5.35 -3.99
N LEU A 116 3.41 -4.25 -3.92
CA LEU A 116 3.96 -2.90 -3.76
C LEU A 116 4.16 -2.58 -2.27
N GLN A 117 4.99 -1.58 -1.97
CA GLN A 117 5.36 -1.25 -0.58
C GLN A 117 4.13 -0.89 0.26
N TRP A 118 3.13 -0.24 -0.33
CA TRP A 118 1.88 0.10 0.34
C TRP A 118 0.99 -1.11 0.57
N ASP A 119 0.97 -2.08 -0.35
CA ASP A 119 0.22 -3.32 -0.17
C ASP A 119 0.78 -4.14 1.01
N ALA A 120 2.11 -4.16 1.18
CA ALA A 120 2.73 -4.72 2.38
C ALA A 120 2.33 -3.94 3.66
N LEU A 121 2.31 -2.61 3.60
CA LEU A 121 1.89 -1.75 4.71
C LEU A 121 0.44 -2.02 5.14
N LEU A 122 -0.50 -2.16 4.20
CA LEU A 122 -1.90 -2.43 4.52
C LEU A 122 -2.09 -3.78 5.23
N ASN A 123 -1.34 -4.81 4.80
CA ASN A 123 -1.33 -6.09 5.48
C ASN A 123 -0.78 -5.99 6.92
N GLU A 124 0.33 -5.28 7.11
CA GLU A 124 0.90 -5.04 8.44
C GLU A 124 -0.06 -4.23 9.33
N ALA A 125 -0.74 -3.23 8.75
CA ALA A 125 -1.63 -2.34 9.50
C ALA A 125 -2.89 -3.07 9.95
N GLY A 126 -3.47 -3.90 9.08
CA GLY A 126 -4.58 -4.78 9.43
C GLY A 126 -4.20 -5.80 10.52
N PHE A 127 -3.00 -6.40 10.41
CA PHE A 127 -2.48 -7.34 11.42
C PHE A 127 -2.30 -6.68 12.80
N TRP A 128 -1.58 -5.56 12.87
CA TRP A 128 -1.39 -4.83 14.13
C TRP A 128 -2.71 -4.26 14.66
N GLY A 129 -3.56 -3.75 13.77
CA GLY A 129 -4.89 -3.26 14.12
C GLY A 129 -5.74 -4.35 14.77
N ALA A 130 -5.73 -5.57 14.23
CA ALA A 130 -6.46 -6.69 14.81
C ALA A 130 -5.98 -7.02 16.23
N ILE A 131 -4.68 -7.05 16.47
CA ILE A 131 -4.12 -7.33 17.81
C ILE A 131 -4.46 -6.20 18.78
N LEU A 132 -4.23 -4.96 18.37
CA LEU A 132 -4.35 -3.80 19.24
C LEU A 132 -5.81 -3.44 19.55
N ALA A 133 -6.76 -3.74 18.64
CA ALA A 133 -8.18 -3.52 18.86
C ALA A 133 -8.77 -4.42 19.95
N ALA A 134 -8.16 -5.58 20.23
CA ALA A 134 -8.61 -6.48 21.29
C ALA A 134 -8.16 -6.02 22.70
N VAL A 135 -7.25 -5.05 22.78
CA VAL A 135 -6.65 -4.60 24.04
C VAL A 135 -7.48 -3.47 24.64
N GLN A 136 -7.75 -3.57 25.95
CA GLN A 136 -8.51 -2.54 26.67
C GLN A 136 -7.77 -1.19 26.66
N PRO A 137 -8.48 -0.06 26.47
CA PRO A 137 -7.85 1.26 26.43
C PRO A 137 -7.14 1.58 27.75
N SER A 138 -5.84 1.86 27.68
CA SER A 138 -5.05 2.40 28.78
C SER A 138 -4.04 3.39 28.24
N ARG A 139 -3.50 4.28 29.08
CA ARG A 139 -2.46 5.23 28.65
C ARG A 139 -1.25 4.53 28.01
N ALA A 140 -0.84 3.40 28.59
CA ALA A 140 0.26 2.60 28.06
C ALA A 140 -0.10 1.98 26.70
N CYS A 141 -1.30 1.41 26.57
CA CYS A 141 -1.79 0.85 25.31
C CYS A 141 -1.89 1.91 24.22
N SER A 142 -2.42 3.10 24.51
CA SER A 142 -2.47 4.21 23.55
C SER A 142 -1.07 4.64 23.09
N ALA A 143 -0.09 4.69 23.99
CA ALA A 143 1.29 5.00 23.64
C ALA A 143 1.91 3.93 22.72
N ILE A 144 1.65 2.65 22.99
CA ILE A 144 2.09 1.53 22.14
C ILE A 144 1.45 1.60 20.76
N ILE A 145 0.13 1.82 20.67
CA ILE A 145 -0.59 1.94 19.40
C ILE A 145 0.03 3.06 18.56
N ILE A 146 0.21 4.24 19.15
CA ILE A 146 0.82 5.39 18.46
C ILE A 146 2.26 5.06 18.02
N ALA A 147 3.05 4.39 18.86
CA ALA A 147 4.41 4.02 18.53
C ALA A 147 4.48 3.03 17.35
N VAL A 148 3.64 1.98 17.34
CA VAL A 148 3.57 1.00 16.25
C VAL A 148 3.26 1.69 14.93
N PHE A 149 2.19 2.49 14.86
CA PHE A 149 1.82 3.16 13.61
C PHE A 149 2.83 4.23 13.17
N ARG A 150 3.51 4.91 14.10
CA ARG A 150 4.63 5.81 13.77
C ARG A 150 5.82 5.05 13.19
N LEU A 151 6.19 3.91 13.78
CA LEU A 151 7.28 3.08 13.27
C LEU A 151 6.97 2.51 11.89
N MET A 152 5.71 2.15 11.62
CA MET A 152 5.27 1.71 10.30
C MET A 152 5.34 2.83 9.25
N ALA A 153 4.86 4.03 9.58
CA ALA A 153 5.00 5.20 8.72
C ALA A 153 6.48 5.54 8.48
N LEU A 154 7.33 5.42 9.51
CA LEU A 154 8.77 5.57 9.37
C LEU A 154 9.35 4.54 8.42
N LYS A 155 9.04 3.27 8.62
CA LYS A 155 9.54 2.16 7.79
C LYS A 155 9.17 2.39 6.33
N LEU A 156 7.92 2.76 6.05
CA LEU A 156 7.45 3.04 4.69
C LEU A 156 8.26 4.15 4.02
N MET A 157 8.32 5.32 4.66
CA MET A 157 9.00 6.50 4.11
C MET A 157 10.50 6.25 3.96
N TRP A 158 11.13 5.68 4.98
CA TRP A 158 12.55 5.38 4.98
C TRP A 158 12.92 4.37 3.89
N LEU A 159 12.15 3.28 3.73
CA LEU A 159 12.38 2.29 2.67
C LEU A 159 12.11 2.85 1.27
N SER A 160 11.15 3.77 1.13
CA SER A 160 10.91 4.45 -0.15
C SER A 160 12.12 5.31 -0.55
N GLY A 161 12.66 6.11 0.37
CA GLY A 161 13.83 6.94 0.08
C GLY A 161 15.13 6.13 -0.06
N PHE A 162 15.35 5.16 0.82
CA PHE A 162 16.49 4.25 0.73
C PHE A 162 16.45 3.41 -0.54
N GLY A 163 15.27 2.95 -0.96
CA GLY A 163 15.09 2.21 -2.20
C GLY A 163 15.56 2.99 -3.43
N LYS A 164 15.33 4.31 -3.46
CA LYS A 164 15.83 5.18 -4.53
C LYS A 164 17.36 5.17 -4.59
N LEU A 165 18.04 5.26 -3.44
CA LEU A 165 19.51 5.17 -3.37
C LEU A 165 20.02 3.77 -3.71
N ALA A 166 19.38 2.73 -3.17
CA ALA A 166 19.78 1.34 -3.34
C ALA A 166 19.54 0.82 -4.78
N SER A 167 18.61 1.44 -5.52
CA SER A 167 18.29 1.07 -6.91
C SER A 167 19.45 1.22 -7.88
N ARG A 168 20.46 2.04 -7.55
CA ARG A 168 21.56 2.45 -8.42
C ARG A 168 21.10 3.07 -9.75
N ASP A 169 19.89 3.61 -9.80
CA ASP A 169 19.40 4.35 -10.96
C ASP A 169 20.19 5.66 -11.11
N PRO A 170 20.86 5.89 -12.26
CA PRO A 170 21.63 7.10 -12.48
C PRO A 170 20.78 8.38 -12.40
N HIS A 171 19.46 8.32 -12.64
CA HIS A 171 18.59 9.50 -12.59
C HIS A 171 18.33 10.00 -11.18
N TRP A 172 18.28 9.12 -10.17
CA TRP A 172 18.22 9.54 -8.77
C TRP A 172 19.52 10.23 -8.37
N ALA A 173 20.67 9.67 -8.76
CA ALA A 173 21.99 10.25 -8.47
C ALA A 173 22.23 11.59 -9.20
N ALA A 174 21.76 11.71 -10.45
CA ALA A 174 21.87 12.93 -11.25
C ALA A 174 20.82 14.00 -10.88
N GLY A 175 19.83 13.67 -10.04
CA GLY A 175 18.73 14.57 -9.69
C GLY A 175 17.77 14.83 -10.86
N THR A 176 17.69 13.93 -11.84
CA THR A 176 16.81 14.04 -13.03
C THR A 176 15.64 13.07 -12.97
N ALA A 177 15.45 12.35 -11.87
CA ALA A 177 14.40 11.34 -11.75
C ALA A 177 12.99 11.92 -11.97
N MET A 178 12.76 13.16 -11.53
CA MET A 178 11.47 13.84 -11.70
C MET A 178 11.16 14.23 -13.15
N ASP A 179 12.13 14.20 -14.06
CA ASP A 179 11.89 14.40 -15.49
C ASP A 179 11.04 13.26 -16.08
N PHE A 180 11.13 12.06 -15.49
CA PHE A 180 10.47 10.85 -15.98
C PHE A 180 9.37 10.35 -15.04
N HIS A 181 9.45 10.66 -13.75
CA HIS A 181 8.54 10.15 -12.72
C HIS A 181 7.05 10.27 -13.09
N PHE A 182 6.63 11.45 -13.56
CA PHE A 182 5.24 11.72 -13.91
C PHE A 182 4.74 10.99 -15.18
N LEU A 183 5.65 10.43 -15.99
CA LEU A 183 5.30 9.56 -17.12
C LEU A 183 5.17 8.10 -16.72
N THR A 184 5.95 7.68 -15.71
CA THR A 184 6.09 6.26 -15.34
C THR A 184 5.32 5.89 -14.08
N GLN A 185 4.69 6.85 -13.42
CA GLN A 185 3.93 6.59 -12.19
C GLN A 185 2.62 5.82 -12.44
N PRO A 186 2.11 5.10 -11.41
CA PRO A 186 0.81 4.43 -11.49
C PRO A 186 -0.33 5.40 -11.78
N LEU A 187 -1.23 4.99 -12.69
CA LEU A 187 -2.47 5.68 -13.07
C LEU A 187 -2.33 7.23 -13.06
N PRO A 188 -1.57 7.79 -14.01
CA PRO A 188 -1.32 9.22 -14.05
C PRO A 188 -2.62 10.02 -14.20
N SER A 189 -2.77 11.07 -13.39
CA SER A 189 -3.87 12.02 -13.54
C SER A 189 -3.59 13.01 -14.68
N PRO A 190 -4.57 13.78 -15.16
CA PRO A 190 -4.33 14.86 -16.12
C PRO A 190 -3.25 15.87 -15.67
N LEU A 191 -3.07 16.06 -14.35
CA LEU A 191 -2.03 16.92 -13.80
C LEU A 191 -0.61 16.35 -13.96
N SER A 192 -0.47 15.03 -14.13
CA SER A 192 0.83 14.38 -14.43
C SER A 192 1.50 15.01 -15.64
N ALA A 193 0.74 15.22 -16.73
CA ALA A 193 1.30 15.77 -17.96
C ALA A 193 1.83 17.20 -17.72
N HIS A 194 1.10 18.00 -16.95
CA HIS A 194 1.52 19.36 -16.61
C HIS A 194 2.76 19.37 -15.72
N ALA A 195 2.79 18.49 -14.70
CA ALA A 195 3.93 18.31 -13.81
C ALA A 195 5.17 17.83 -14.58
N HIS A 196 5.03 16.89 -15.50
CA HIS A 196 6.10 16.43 -16.39
C HIS A 196 6.70 17.59 -17.20
N TRP A 197 5.86 18.37 -17.88
CA TRP A 197 6.32 19.52 -18.64
C TRP A 197 6.96 20.60 -17.77
N LEU A 198 6.44 20.82 -16.56
CA LEU A 198 7.03 21.75 -15.60
C LEU A 198 8.44 21.33 -15.18
N MET A 199 8.66 20.06 -14.84
CA MET A 199 9.98 19.54 -14.47
C MET A 199 10.98 19.69 -15.62
N ARG A 200 10.56 19.35 -16.85
CA ARG A 200 11.41 19.48 -18.04
C ARG A 200 11.76 20.92 -18.39
N ARG A 201 10.82 21.86 -18.19
CA ARG A 201 11.05 23.30 -18.46
C ARG A 201 11.86 23.97 -17.36
N CYS A 202 11.88 23.42 -16.16
CA CYS A 202 12.61 23.96 -15.01
C CYS A 202 13.55 22.91 -14.40
N PRO A 203 14.74 22.67 -14.99
CA PRO A 203 15.72 21.72 -14.46
C PRO A 203 16.15 21.95 -12.99
N PRO A 204 16.23 23.19 -12.46
CA PRO A 204 16.47 23.41 -11.04
C PRO A 204 15.36 22.83 -10.15
N LEU A 205 14.10 22.95 -10.56
CA LEU A 205 12.96 22.41 -9.84
C LEU A 205 12.97 20.88 -9.88
N SER A 206 13.25 20.28 -11.04
CA SER A 206 13.39 18.82 -11.17
C SER A 206 14.46 18.25 -10.22
N ARG A 207 15.61 18.93 -10.14
CA ARG A 207 16.68 18.59 -9.18
C ARG A 207 16.25 18.73 -7.74
N ALA A 208 15.58 19.84 -7.39
CA ALA A 208 15.08 20.06 -6.04
C ALA A 208 14.04 19.01 -5.63
N CYS A 209 13.08 18.68 -6.49
CA CYS A 209 12.07 17.67 -6.23
C CYS A 209 12.68 16.25 -6.15
N SER A 210 13.66 15.92 -7.00
CA SER A 210 14.38 14.65 -6.93
C SER A 210 15.13 14.51 -5.61
N ALA A 211 15.84 15.57 -5.19
CA ALA A 211 16.54 15.60 -3.91
C ALA A 211 15.57 15.53 -2.72
N ALA A 212 14.46 16.26 -2.77
CA ALA A 212 13.42 16.23 -1.75
C ALA A 212 12.77 14.84 -1.64
N GLY A 213 12.52 14.15 -2.77
CA GLY A 213 11.99 12.79 -2.78
C GLY A 213 12.95 11.76 -2.18
N VAL A 214 14.28 11.96 -2.25
CA VAL A 214 15.25 11.07 -1.60
C VAL A 214 15.48 11.47 -0.14
N LEU A 215 15.94 12.69 0.09
CA LEU A 215 16.34 13.16 1.43
C LEU A 215 15.14 13.36 2.33
N GLY A 216 14.06 13.94 1.82
CA GLY A 216 12.86 14.19 2.59
C GLY A 216 12.20 12.87 3.03
N GLU A 217 12.14 11.86 2.17
CA GLU A 217 11.60 10.55 2.56
C GLU A 217 12.45 9.81 3.60
N ILE A 218 13.78 10.03 3.62
CA ILE A 218 14.67 9.45 4.63
C ILE A 218 14.62 10.25 5.95
N LEU A 219 14.62 11.58 5.88
CA LEU A 219 14.79 12.46 7.04
C LEU A 219 13.46 12.80 7.73
N ALA A 220 12.41 13.11 6.96
CA ALA A 220 11.11 13.47 7.52
C ALA A 220 10.56 12.45 8.54
N PRO A 221 10.61 11.12 8.30
CA PRO A 221 10.13 10.18 9.31
C PRO A 221 10.97 10.21 10.59
N ALA A 222 12.29 10.39 10.50
CA ALA A 222 13.14 10.54 11.69
C ALA A 222 12.74 11.79 12.52
N LEU A 223 12.38 12.89 11.85
CA LEU A 223 11.91 14.11 12.53
C LEU A 223 10.61 13.86 13.30
N THR A 224 9.71 13.00 12.81
CA THR A 224 8.44 12.68 13.51
C THR A 224 8.63 11.91 14.82
N LEU A 225 9.77 11.23 15.00
CA LEU A 225 10.11 10.51 16.23
C LEU A 225 10.76 11.39 17.30
N THR A 226 11.13 12.62 16.96
CA THR A 226 11.81 13.53 17.91
C THR A 226 10.87 14.03 19.00
N ALA A 227 11.44 14.41 20.15
CA ALA A 227 10.68 15.09 21.21
C ALA A 227 10.34 16.55 20.87
N VAL A 228 11.04 17.13 19.89
CA VAL A 228 10.98 18.55 19.52
C VAL A 228 9.75 18.82 18.64
N TRP A 229 8.82 19.65 19.13
CA TRP A 229 7.51 19.81 18.50
C TRP A 229 7.59 20.36 17.06
N TRP A 230 8.47 21.33 16.80
CA TRP A 230 8.60 21.93 15.47
C TRP A 230 9.22 20.96 14.46
N ALA A 231 10.15 20.11 14.92
CA ALA A 231 10.76 19.09 14.07
C ALA A 231 9.71 18.04 13.67
N ARG A 232 8.89 17.58 14.63
CA ARG A 232 7.74 16.72 14.33
C ARG A 232 6.79 17.38 13.33
N ALA A 233 6.43 18.64 13.56
CA ALA A 233 5.54 19.36 12.67
C ALA A 233 6.11 19.46 11.24
N ALA A 234 7.40 19.77 11.10
CA ALA A 234 8.07 19.83 9.79
C ALA A 234 8.09 18.48 9.08
N GLY A 235 8.44 17.39 9.78
CA GLY A 235 8.43 16.04 9.22
C GLY A 235 7.03 15.59 8.79
N SER A 236 6.01 15.85 9.62
CA SER A 236 4.61 15.57 9.29
C SER A 236 4.11 16.42 8.13
N ALA A 237 4.44 17.72 8.08
CA ALA A 237 4.06 18.61 7.00
C ALA A 237 4.66 18.16 5.66
N PHE A 238 5.93 17.72 5.65
CA PHE A 238 6.55 17.14 4.47
C PHE A 238 5.81 15.88 4.01
N ALA A 239 5.55 14.93 4.93
CA ALA A 239 4.87 13.68 4.59
C ALA A 239 3.46 13.93 4.02
N VAL A 240 2.68 14.81 4.65
CA VAL A 240 1.35 15.21 4.17
C VAL A 240 1.45 15.90 2.80
N GLY A 241 2.37 16.85 2.64
CA GLY A 241 2.59 17.53 1.36
C GLY A 241 2.94 16.56 0.24
N LEU A 242 3.81 15.59 0.52
CA LEU A 242 4.17 14.54 -0.43
C LEU A 242 2.94 13.71 -0.84
N LEU A 243 2.14 13.24 0.12
CA LEU A 243 0.93 12.46 -0.17
C LEU A 243 -0.09 13.26 -0.99
N LEU A 244 -0.25 14.56 -0.71
CA LEU A 244 -1.11 15.44 -1.50
C LEU A 244 -0.60 15.62 -2.94
N CYS A 245 0.71 15.78 -3.14
CA CYS A 245 1.30 15.84 -4.48
C CYS A 245 1.11 14.53 -5.24
N ILE A 246 1.27 13.39 -4.56
CA ILE A 246 1.04 12.06 -5.12
C ILE A 246 -0.43 11.94 -5.53
N ALA A 247 -1.38 12.24 -4.64
CA ALA A 247 -2.82 12.20 -4.93
C ALA A 247 -3.22 13.11 -6.09
N ALA A 248 -2.65 14.31 -6.18
CA ALA A 248 -2.95 15.25 -7.24
C ALA A 248 -2.42 14.77 -8.60
N THR A 249 -1.25 14.16 -8.62
CA THR A 249 -0.58 13.81 -9.87
C THR A 249 -0.86 12.39 -10.34
N GLY A 250 -1.17 11.43 -9.46
CA GLY A 250 -1.43 10.04 -9.86
C GLY A 250 -2.25 9.27 -8.83
N ASN A 251 -2.73 8.10 -9.23
CA ASN A 251 -3.47 7.22 -8.35
C ASN A 251 -2.65 5.97 -8.01
N TYR A 252 -2.17 5.93 -6.77
CA TYR A 252 -1.38 4.84 -6.20
C TYR A 252 -2.25 3.86 -5.39
N GLY A 253 -3.52 3.67 -5.78
CA GLY A 253 -4.49 2.88 -5.02
C GLY A 253 -4.86 3.57 -3.71
N PHE A 254 -4.76 2.87 -2.58
CA PHE A 254 -5.03 3.46 -1.26
C PHE A 254 -3.83 4.22 -0.67
N PHE A 255 -2.66 4.19 -1.29
CA PHE A 255 -1.44 4.78 -0.72
C PHE A 255 -1.55 6.29 -0.42
N HIS A 256 -2.39 7.00 -1.17
CA HIS A 256 -2.54 8.45 -1.11
C HIS A 256 -3.87 8.90 -0.48
N VAL A 257 -4.67 7.94 0.04
CA VAL A 257 -5.95 8.16 0.74
C VAL A 257 -5.70 8.19 2.25
#